data_AF-A0A8F9TXL9-F1
#
_entry.id   AF-A0A8F9TXL9-F1
#
_cell.length_a   1.000
_cell.length_b   1.000
_cell.length_c   1.000
_cell.angle_alpha   90.00
_cell.angle_beta   90.00
_cell.angle_gamma   90.00
#
_symmetry.space_group_name_H-M   'P 1'
#
loop_
_entity.id
_entity.type
_entity.pdbx_description
1 polymer ?
#
loop_
_entity_poly.entity_id
_entity_poly.type
_entity_poly.pdbx_seq_one_letter_code
_entity_poly.pdbx_strand_id
1 'polypeptide(L)'
;MFNPEEQPEAGSERPRGAGRRAFTLVELLTVIAIIAVLAGITIGAARGVKERAARSRAKGELAAVSVALESYKRQYGDYPETKDAAALLQCLIGKRGPTGAAMTGRSMLETARFSLSADPTTDVTATLQDPWARAYEYHYKTDPAATWRAPGYVLYSAGPDGADDTPAADGALDATTAANADNIYANQ
;
A
#
# COMPACT_ATOMS: atom_id res chain seq x y z
N MET A 1 -103.60 0.99 -23.33
CA MET A 1 -103.23 -0.20 -24.11
C MET A 1 -101.93 0.13 -24.83
N PHE A 2 -100.95 -0.78 -24.71
CA PHE A 2 -99.60 -0.72 -25.29
C PHE A 2 -98.53 0.16 -24.60
N ASN A 3 -97.72 -0.50 -23.78
CA ASN A 3 -96.28 -0.31 -23.71
C ASN A 3 -95.63 -1.49 -24.45
N PRO A 4 -94.66 -1.24 -25.36
CA PRO A 4 -93.48 -2.10 -25.45
C PRO A 4 -92.20 -1.24 -25.56
N GLU A 5 -91.17 -1.49 -24.75
CA GLU A 5 -89.98 -2.32 -25.10
C GLU A 5 -89.21 -1.71 -26.30
N GLU A 6 -87.90 -1.44 -26.29
CA GLU A 6 -86.79 -1.88 -25.46
C GLU A 6 -85.48 -1.22 -26.00
N GLN A 7 -84.47 -1.07 -25.13
CA GLN A 7 -83.00 -1.07 -25.39
C GLN A 7 -82.22 0.22 -25.75
N PRO A 8 -80.89 0.29 -25.45
CA PRO A 8 -80.06 -0.62 -24.64
C PRO A 8 -79.26 0.05 -23.49
N GLU A 9 -78.98 -0.77 -22.48
CA GLU A 9 -78.02 -0.55 -21.39
C GLU A 9 -76.58 -0.41 -21.93
N ALA A 10 -76.06 0.81 -22.03
CA ALA A 10 -74.63 1.03 -22.21
C ALA A 10 -73.95 1.15 -20.85
N GLY A 11 -73.67 -0.01 -20.24
CA GLY A 11 -72.84 -0.13 -19.04
C GLY A 11 -71.44 0.41 -19.29
N SER A 12 -71.19 1.66 -18.89
CA SER A 12 -69.87 2.26 -18.85
C SER A 12 -69.03 1.56 -17.77
N GLU A 13 -68.26 0.55 -18.15
CA GLU A 13 -67.20 -0.01 -17.31
C GLU A 13 -66.15 1.07 -17.06
N ARG A 14 -66.23 1.71 -15.89
CA ARG A 14 -65.21 2.69 -15.47
C ARG A 14 -63.90 1.94 -15.18
N PRO A 15 -62.76 2.38 -15.74
CA PRO A 15 -61.47 1.78 -15.41
C PRO A 15 -61.22 1.95 -13.91
N ARG A 16 -61.11 0.83 -13.18
CA ARG A 16 -60.70 0.82 -11.77
C ARG A 16 -59.31 1.43 -11.71
N GLY A 17 -59.22 2.66 -11.21
CA GLY A 17 -57.95 3.37 -11.05
C GLY A 17 -56.96 2.48 -10.31
N ALA A 18 -55.84 2.18 -10.96
CA ALA A 18 -54.73 1.46 -10.35
C ALA A 18 -54.28 2.27 -9.13
N GLY A 19 -54.63 1.79 -7.94
CA GLY A 19 -54.35 2.46 -6.68
C GLY A 19 -52.86 2.75 -6.58
N ARG A 20 -52.51 4.04 -6.51
CA ARG A 20 -51.14 4.48 -6.20
C ARG A 20 -50.80 3.90 -4.82
N ARG A 21 -49.90 2.92 -4.79
CA ARG A 21 -49.34 2.37 -3.56
C ARG A 21 -48.55 3.49 -2.86
N ALA A 22 -49.08 3.98 -1.76
CA ALA A 22 -48.36 4.92 -0.90
C ALA A 22 -47.38 4.12 -0.03
N PHE A 23 -46.13 4.58 0.03
CA PHE A 23 -45.09 3.98 0.87
C PHE A 23 -45.46 4.14 2.34
N THR A 24 -45.35 3.06 3.10
CA THR A 24 -45.56 3.11 4.55
C THR A 24 -44.31 3.60 5.27
N LEU A 25 -44.49 4.27 6.42
CA LEU A 25 -43.36 4.66 7.28
C LEU A 25 -42.51 3.46 7.72
N VAL A 26 -43.14 2.29 7.88
CA VAL A 26 -42.47 1.05 8.29
C VAL A 26 -41.56 0.53 7.19
N GLU A 27 -41.97 0.59 5.92
CA GLU A 27 -41.12 0.21 4.78
C GLU A 27 -39.89 1.12 4.71
N LEU A 28 -40.07 2.44 4.86
CA LEU A 28 -38.95 3.37 4.86
C LEU A 28 -38.00 3.15 6.05
N LEU A 29 -38.55 2.95 7.25
CA LEU A 29 -37.77 2.69 8.47
C LEU A 29 -36.93 1.42 8.36
N THR A 30 -37.50 0.36 7.79
CA THR A 30 -36.79 -0.92 7.61
C THR A 30 -35.64 -0.78 6.61
N VAL A 31 -35.84 -0.03 5.53
CA VAL A 31 -34.80 0.21 4.52
C VAL A 31 -33.61 0.95 5.11
N ILE A 32 -33.85 2.04 5.85
CA ILE A 32 -32.75 2.79 6.47
C ILE A 32 -32.03 1.97 7.54
N ALA A 33 -32.75 1.10 8.27
CA ALA A 33 -32.14 0.20 9.24
C ALA A 33 -31.19 -0.81 8.57
N ILE A 34 -31.59 -1.41 7.45
CA ILE A 34 -30.73 -2.32 6.68
C ILE A 34 -29.51 -1.58 6.12
N ILE A 35 -29.68 -0.39 5.55
CA ILE A 35 -28.57 0.42 5.04
C ILE A 35 -27.58 0.77 6.16
N ALA A 36 -28.06 1.14 7.35
CA ALA A 36 -27.21 1.45 8.48
C ALA A 36 -26.36 0.24 8.93
N VAL A 37 -26.95 -0.96 8.97
CA VAL A 37 -26.23 -2.20 9.29
C VAL A 37 -25.18 -2.52 8.22
N LEU A 38 -25.54 -2.47 6.93
CA LEU A 38 -24.61 -2.74 5.83
C LEU A 38 -23.46 -1.73 5.78
N ALA A 39 -23.75 -0.44 5.98
CA ALA A 39 -22.74 0.62 6.04
C ALA A 39 -21.76 0.41 7.21
N GLY A 40 -22.28 0.03 8.38
CA GLY A 40 -21.48 -0.28 9.56
C GLY A 40 -20.47 -1.41 9.32
N ILE A 41 -20.92 -2.51 8.70
CA ILE A 41 -20.03 -3.65 8.36
C ILE A 41 -18.97 -3.23 7.33
N THR A 42 -19.37 -2.46 6.32
CA THR A 42 -18.50 -2.05 5.21
C THR A 42 -17.30 -1.22 5.70
N ILE A 43 -17.52 -0.27 6.62
CA ILE A 43 -16.45 0.58 7.16
C ILE A 43 -15.45 -0.23 7.99
N GLY A 44 -15.93 -1.17 8.80
CA GLY A 44 -15.07 -2.02 9.65
C GLY A 44 -14.15 -2.92 8.81
N ALA A 45 -14.68 -3.56 7.77
CA ALA A 45 -13.90 -4.44 6.90
C ALA A 45 -12.82 -3.70 6.10
N ALA A 46 -13.06 -2.44 5.72
CA ALA A 46 -12.15 -1.66 4.89
C ALA A 46 -10.78 -1.39 5.55
N ARG A 47 -10.70 -1.27 6.89
CA ARG A 47 -9.43 -1.00 7.59
C ARG A 47 -8.45 -2.16 7.49
N GLY A 48 -8.92 -3.39 7.71
CA GLY A 48 -8.08 -4.59 7.61
C GLY A 48 -7.59 -4.88 6.18
N VAL A 49 -8.42 -4.58 5.17
CA VAL A 49 -8.03 -4.72 3.76
C VAL A 49 -6.94 -3.73 3.39
N LYS A 50 -7.05 -2.46 3.82
CA LYS A 50 -6.03 -1.43 3.56
C LYS A 50 -4.67 -1.81 4.16
N GLU A 51 -4.67 -2.27 5.40
CA GLU A 51 -3.45 -2.69 6.08
C GLU A 51 -2.78 -3.89 5.38
N ARG A 52 -3.55 -4.91 5.00
CA ARG A 52 -3.01 -6.05 4.22
C ARG A 52 -2.48 -5.62 2.86
N ALA A 53 -3.17 -4.70 2.18
CA ALA A 53 -2.75 -4.16 0.90
C ALA A 53 -1.45 -3.35 1.04
N ALA A 54 -1.32 -2.53 2.09
CA ALA A 54 -0.10 -1.82 2.43
C ALA A 54 1.06 -2.79 2.65
N ARG A 55 0.91 -3.80 3.51
CA ARG A 55 1.96 -4.82 3.72
C ARG A 55 2.33 -5.56 2.44
N SER A 56 1.35 -5.91 1.61
CA SER A 56 1.62 -6.57 0.32
C SER A 56 2.38 -5.66 -0.64
N ARG A 57 2.05 -4.37 -0.68
CA ARG A 57 2.75 -3.37 -1.48
C ARG A 57 4.20 -3.20 -1.00
N ALA A 58 4.41 -3.06 0.30
CA ALA A 58 5.74 -2.93 0.89
C ALA A 58 6.65 -4.11 0.53
N LYS A 59 6.14 -5.35 0.63
CA LYS A 59 6.88 -6.54 0.20
C LYS A 59 7.30 -6.51 -1.27
N GLY A 60 6.40 -6.08 -2.16
CA GLY A 60 6.70 -5.96 -3.59
C GLY A 60 7.75 -4.88 -3.89
N GLU A 61 7.65 -3.73 -3.22
CA GLU A 61 8.60 -2.63 -3.31
C GLU A 61 9.99 -3.07 -2.80
N LEU A 62 10.07 -3.72 -1.64
CA LEU A 62 11.30 -4.28 -1.08
C LEU A 62 11.97 -5.31 -2.03
N ALA A 63 11.18 -6.16 -2.67
CA ALA A 63 11.68 -7.12 -3.64
C ALA A 63 12.27 -6.41 -4.88
N ALA A 64 11.60 -5.37 -5.38
CA ALA A 64 12.10 -4.58 -6.50
C ALA A 64 13.39 -3.80 -6.16
N VAL A 65 13.48 -3.24 -4.96
CA VAL A 65 14.73 -2.61 -4.45
C VAL A 65 15.85 -3.65 -4.32
N SER A 66 15.55 -4.85 -3.84
CA SER A 66 16.53 -5.94 -3.73
C SER A 66 17.08 -6.36 -5.09
N VAL A 67 16.23 -6.43 -6.11
CA VAL A 67 16.67 -6.67 -7.50
C VAL A 67 17.56 -5.55 -8.01
N ALA A 68 17.24 -4.29 -7.69
CA ALA A 68 18.08 -3.15 -8.06
C ALA A 68 19.45 -3.19 -7.36
N LEU A 69 19.49 -3.59 -6.07
CA LEU A 69 20.73 -3.80 -5.31
C LEU A 69 21.60 -4.91 -5.91
N GLU A 70 21.00 -6.02 -6.34
CA GLU A 70 21.72 -7.08 -7.05
C GLU A 70 22.30 -6.59 -8.38
N SER A 71 21.55 -5.78 -9.14
CA SER A 71 22.05 -5.13 -10.35
C SER A 71 23.22 -4.18 -10.04
N TYR A 72 23.11 -3.42 -8.94
CA TYR A 72 24.14 -2.51 -8.46
C TYR A 72 25.45 -3.23 -8.17
N LYS A 73 25.39 -4.29 -7.37
CA LYS A 73 26.55 -5.12 -7.06
C LYS A 73 27.18 -5.74 -8.30
N ARG A 74 26.37 -6.21 -9.26
CA ARG A 74 26.91 -6.75 -10.52
C ARG A 74 27.66 -5.70 -11.33
N GLN A 75 27.20 -4.45 -11.31
CA GLN A 75 27.83 -3.37 -12.07
C GLN A 75 29.08 -2.81 -11.38
N TYR A 76 29.05 -2.65 -10.05
CA TYR A 76 30.07 -1.93 -9.30
C TYR A 76 30.91 -2.80 -8.34
N GLY A 77 30.63 -4.10 -8.26
CA GLY A 77 31.38 -5.09 -7.48
C GLY A 77 30.87 -5.27 -6.05
N ASP A 78 30.27 -4.24 -5.45
CA ASP A 78 29.72 -4.28 -4.09
C ASP A 78 28.38 -3.52 -3.98
N TYR A 79 27.67 -3.73 -2.88
CA TYR A 79 26.46 -2.95 -2.56
C TYR A 79 26.83 -1.51 -2.14
N PRO A 80 25.85 -0.57 -2.16
CA PRO A 80 26.09 0.78 -1.67
C PRO A 80 26.60 0.80 -0.22
N GLU A 81 27.77 1.39 0.02
CA GLU A 81 28.38 1.54 1.35
C GLU A 81 27.76 2.73 2.08
N THR A 82 26.47 2.66 2.35
CA THR A 82 25.70 3.71 3.02
C THR A 82 24.82 3.13 4.12
N LYS A 83 24.50 3.98 5.10
CA LYS A 83 23.47 3.73 6.12
C LYS A 83 22.28 4.67 5.98
N ASP A 84 22.35 5.58 5.02
CA ASP A 84 21.35 6.59 4.76
C ASP A 84 20.48 6.18 3.56
N ALA A 85 19.16 6.18 3.77
CA ALA A 85 18.16 5.82 2.77
C ALA A 85 18.18 6.77 1.56
N ALA A 86 18.50 8.05 1.75
CA ALA A 86 18.58 9.00 0.65
C ALA A 86 19.80 8.71 -0.23
N ALA A 87 20.97 8.50 0.39
CA ALA A 87 22.16 8.06 -0.30
C ALA A 87 21.97 6.70 -1.01
N LEU A 88 21.21 5.76 -0.44
CA LEU A 88 20.84 4.53 -1.14
C LEU A 88 20.08 4.84 -2.44
N LEU A 89 19.04 5.68 -2.38
CA LEU A 89 18.28 6.03 -3.58
C LEU A 89 19.20 6.64 -4.64
N GLN A 90 20.09 7.56 -4.26
CA GLN A 90 21.07 8.17 -5.17
C GLN A 90 21.99 7.13 -5.84
N CYS A 91 22.39 6.08 -5.12
CA CYS A 91 23.14 4.97 -5.70
C CYS A 91 22.29 4.19 -6.72
N LEU A 92 21.05 3.85 -6.36
CA LEU A 92 20.16 3.06 -7.22
C LEU A 92 19.70 3.79 -8.49
N ILE A 93 19.66 5.13 -8.48
CA ILE A 93 19.40 5.92 -9.69
C ILE A 93 20.67 6.27 -10.48
N GLY A 94 21.82 5.74 -10.07
CA GLY A 94 23.10 5.93 -10.76
C GLY A 94 23.73 7.31 -10.57
N LYS A 95 23.34 8.06 -9.54
CA LYS A 95 23.94 9.37 -9.19
C LYS A 95 25.12 9.25 -8.22
N ARG A 96 25.27 8.12 -7.53
CA ARG A 96 26.38 7.84 -6.60
C ARG A 96 26.95 6.43 -6.74
N GLY A 97 28.26 6.32 -6.51
CA GLY A 97 29.03 5.09 -6.49
C GLY A 97 29.07 4.40 -5.12
N PRO A 98 29.69 3.21 -5.04
CA PRO A 98 29.63 2.37 -3.84
C PRO A 98 30.16 3.09 -2.60
N THR A 99 31.29 3.79 -2.76
CA THR A 99 31.97 4.56 -1.70
C THR A 99 31.40 5.98 -1.52
N GLY A 100 30.26 6.29 -2.15
CA GLY A 100 29.57 7.56 -2.02
C GLY A 100 30.02 8.67 -2.98
N ALA A 101 30.98 8.41 -3.87
CA ALA A 101 31.43 9.36 -4.91
C ALA A 101 30.31 9.68 -5.91
N ALA A 102 30.17 10.94 -6.32
CA ALA A 102 29.20 11.34 -7.32
C ALA A 102 29.53 10.73 -8.70
N MET A 103 28.51 10.27 -9.42
CA MET A 103 28.67 9.71 -10.76
C MET A 103 27.42 9.94 -11.63
N THR A 104 27.51 9.55 -12.90
CA THR A 104 26.36 9.49 -13.80
C THR A 104 26.33 8.13 -14.48
N GLY A 105 25.55 7.23 -13.90
CA GLY A 105 25.30 5.87 -14.36
C GLY A 105 23.86 5.68 -14.85
N ARG A 106 23.53 4.44 -15.19
CA ARG A 106 22.15 4.05 -15.51
C ARG A 106 21.34 3.89 -14.23
N SER A 107 20.07 4.25 -14.28
CA SER A 107 19.14 3.92 -13.20
C SER A 107 18.91 2.41 -13.17
N MET A 108 19.01 1.82 -11.98
CA MET A 108 18.75 0.40 -11.71
C MET A 108 17.36 0.20 -11.11
N LEU A 109 16.73 1.28 -10.66
CA LEU A 109 15.41 1.30 -10.08
C LEU A 109 14.44 2.11 -10.95
N GLU A 110 13.25 1.57 -11.20
CA GLU A 110 12.16 2.28 -11.85
C GLU A 110 11.41 3.12 -10.81
N THR A 111 11.94 4.30 -10.49
CA THR A 111 11.42 5.18 -9.42
C THR A 111 9.95 5.57 -9.61
N ALA A 112 9.43 5.55 -10.84
CA ALA A 112 8.02 5.79 -11.14
C ALA A 112 7.05 4.77 -10.49
N ARG A 113 7.55 3.61 -10.06
CA ARG A 113 6.77 2.58 -9.35
C ARG A 113 6.67 2.81 -7.85
N PHE A 114 7.41 3.78 -7.32
CA PHE A 114 7.58 4.01 -5.89
C PHE A 114 6.98 5.35 -5.48
N SER A 115 6.62 5.44 -4.20
CA SER A 115 6.38 6.73 -3.56
C SER A 115 7.71 7.34 -3.14
N LEU A 116 7.91 8.63 -3.40
CA LEU A 116 9.16 9.35 -3.11
C LEU A 116 8.86 10.58 -2.26
N SER A 117 9.76 10.93 -1.35
CA SER A 117 9.61 12.15 -0.53
C SER A 117 9.79 13.44 -1.34
N ALA A 118 10.61 13.39 -2.39
CA ALA A 118 10.89 14.49 -3.32
C ALA A 118 11.38 13.91 -4.66
N ASP A 119 11.65 14.78 -5.65
CA ASP A 119 12.29 14.36 -6.91
C ASP A 119 13.78 14.04 -6.67
N PRO A 120 14.20 12.77 -6.82
CA PRO A 120 15.55 12.35 -6.49
C PRO A 120 16.60 12.83 -7.49
N THR A 121 16.20 13.39 -8.63
CA THR A 121 17.15 13.93 -9.62
C THR A 121 17.62 15.33 -9.27
N THR A 122 16.81 16.07 -8.49
CA THR A 122 17.05 17.45 -8.08
C THR A 122 17.32 17.57 -6.58
N ASP A 123 16.73 16.70 -5.77
CA ASP A 123 16.91 16.63 -4.33
C ASP A 123 17.68 15.36 -3.91
N VAL A 124 18.90 15.54 -3.42
CA VAL A 124 19.76 14.42 -2.96
C VAL A 124 19.26 13.78 -1.67
N THR A 125 18.34 14.43 -0.95
CA THR A 125 17.73 13.96 0.29
C THR A 125 16.43 13.18 0.06
N ALA A 126 16.01 13.03 -1.19
CA ALA A 126 14.85 12.23 -1.55
C ALA A 126 15.03 10.76 -1.10
N THR A 127 13.97 10.18 -0.54
CA THR A 127 13.94 8.79 -0.06
C THR A 127 12.81 8.02 -0.72
N LEU A 128 12.98 6.70 -0.82
CA LEU A 128 11.88 5.79 -1.15
C LEU A 128 10.96 5.68 0.06
N GLN A 129 9.68 5.95 -0.15
CA GLN A 129 8.66 5.87 0.89
C GLN A 129 7.87 4.58 0.81
N ASP A 130 7.65 3.98 1.98
CA ASP A 130 6.76 2.86 2.18
C ASP A 130 5.28 3.30 2.18
N PRO A 131 4.33 2.36 2.25
CA PRO A 131 2.89 2.66 2.26
C PRO A 131 2.40 3.54 3.42
N TRP A 132 3.20 3.69 4.48
CA TRP A 132 2.92 4.53 5.63
C TRP A 132 3.69 5.86 5.58
N ALA A 133 4.23 6.20 4.40
CA ALA A 133 4.98 7.43 4.10
C ALA A 133 6.29 7.58 4.89
N ARG A 134 6.87 6.46 5.33
CA ARG A 134 8.18 6.42 5.99
C ARG A 134 9.26 5.97 5.02
N ALA A 135 10.50 6.35 5.26
CA ALA A 135 11.60 5.88 4.42
C ALA A 135 11.80 4.37 4.59
N TYR A 136 12.19 3.68 3.53
CA TYR A 136 12.76 2.34 3.67
C TYR A 136 14.12 2.42 4.34
N GLU A 137 14.37 1.55 5.30
CA GLU A 137 15.62 1.50 6.06
C GLU A 137 16.61 0.54 5.43
N TYR A 138 17.87 0.98 5.35
CA TYR A 138 18.95 0.25 4.71
C TYR A 138 20.24 0.31 5.53
N HIS A 139 20.76 -0.87 5.86
CA HIS A 139 22.00 -1.02 6.62
C HIS A 139 22.97 -1.89 5.86
N TYR A 140 24.10 -1.32 5.46
CA TYR A 140 25.21 -2.05 4.86
C TYR A 140 26.19 -2.59 5.90
N LYS A 141 26.76 -3.77 5.62
CA LYS A 141 27.82 -4.40 6.43
C LYS A 141 29.13 -3.62 6.28
N THR A 142 29.44 -2.76 7.24
CA THR A 142 30.66 -1.93 7.20
C THR A 142 31.95 -2.65 7.60
N ASP A 143 31.87 -3.67 8.46
CA ASP A 143 33.05 -4.42 8.89
C ASP A 143 33.10 -5.77 8.15
N PRO A 144 34.07 -5.99 7.24
CA PRO A 144 34.18 -7.25 6.51
C PRO A 144 34.42 -8.46 7.42
N ALA A 145 35.01 -8.25 8.62
CA ALA A 145 35.25 -9.30 9.61
C ALA A 145 34.01 -9.65 10.45
N ALA A 146 32.95 -8.85 10.40
CA ALA A 146 31.72 -9.14 11.13
C ALA A 146 31.04 -10.41 10.56
N THR A 147 30.57 -11.30 11.43
CA THR A 147 29.88 -12.53 11.03
C THR A 147 28.40 -12.24 10.77
N TRP A 148 28.09 -11.48 9.72
CA TRP A 148 26.71 -11.21 9.35
C TRP A 148 26.00 -12.46 8.84
N ARG A 149 24.77 -12.69 9.31
CA ARG A 149 23.90 -13.78 8.82
C ARG A 149 23.11 -13.40 7.57
N ALA A 150 22.87 -12.10 7.39
CA ALA A 150 22.22 -11.54 6.21
C ALA A 150 23.18 -11.52 4.99
N PRO A 151 22.67 -11.36 3.74
CA PRO A 151 23.49 -10.81 2.66
C PRO A 151 24.15 -9.51 3.13
N GLY A 152 25.17 -8.98 2.44
CA GLY A 152 25.96 -7.82 2.88
C GLY A 152 25.18 -6.52 3.21
N TYR A 153 23.84 -6.53 3.15
CA TYR A 153 22.94 -5.49 3.60
C TYR A 153 21.68 -6.06 4.28
N VAL A 154 21.00 -5.20 5.05
CA VAL A 154 19.65 -5.38 5.59
C VAL A 154 18.76 -4.28 5.02
N LEU A 155 17.58 -4.65 4.52
CA LEU A 155 16.59 -3.73 3.94
C LEU A 155 15.20 -4.06 4.51
N TYR A 156 14.52 -3.05 5.04
CA TYR A 156 13.19 -3.23 5.63
C TYR A 156 12.34 -1.95 5.63
N SER A 157 11.05 -2.11 5.90
CA SER A 157 10.13 -1.02 6.28
C SER A 157 9.77 -1.18 7.75
N ALA A 158 9.75 -0.07 8.49
CA ALA A 158 9.38 0.00 9.91
C ALA A 158 7.85 -0.08 10.13
N GLY A 159 7.07 -0.31 9.07
CA GLY A 159 5.64 -0.56 9.19
C GLY A 159 4.79 0.63 9.66
N PRO A 160 3.54 0.35 10.08
CA PRO A 160 2.59 1.35 10.55
C PRO A 160 3.05 2.16 11.75
N ASP A 161 3.71 1.54 12.74
CA ASP A 161 4.13 2.25 13.95
C ASP A 161 5.42 3.05 13.72
N GLY A 162 6.26 2.59 12.79
CA GLY A 162 7.55 3.20 12.50
C GLY A 162 8.55 3.09 13.64
N ALA A 163 8.30 2.21 14.59
CA ALA A 163 9.27 1.86 15.59
C ALA A 163 10.23 0.86 14.97
N ASP A 164 11.50 1.02 15.28
CA ASP A 164 12.50 0.01 14.98
C ASP A 164 13.64 0.11 15.99
N ASP A 165 14.26 -1.02 16.25
CA ASP A 165 15.60 -1.04 16.81
C ASP A 165 16.58 -1.19 15.66
N THR A 166 17.64 -0.38 15.65
CA THR A 166 18.71 -0.50 14.66
C THR A 166 19.18 -1.96 14.61
N PRO A 167 19.33 -2.58 13.42
CA PRO A 167 19.79 -3.95 13.30
C PRO A 167 21.05 -4.16 14.13
N ALA A 168 21.11 -5.30 14.83
CA ALA A 168 22.26 -5.65 15.65
C ALA A 168 23.56 -5.64 14.80
N ALA A 169 24.72 -5.49 15.45
CA ALA A 169 26.00 -5.35 14.76
C ALA A 169 26.36 -6.53 13.83
N ASP A 170 25.65 -7.65 13.93
CA ASP A 170 25.73 -8.86 13.10
C ASP A 170 24.68 -8.92 11.97
N GLY A 171 23.94 -7.82 11.72
CA GLY A 171 22.91 -7.76 10.70
C GLY A 171 21.74 -8.71 10.96
N ALA A 172 21.58 -9.20 12.20
CA ALA A 172 20.46 -10.04 12.57
C ALA A 172 19.16 -9.22 12.60
N LEU A 173 18.12 -9.79 11.97
CA LEU A 173 16.76 -9.26 11.99
C LEU A 173 16.11 -9.68 13.31
N ASP A 174 16.32 -8.92 14.37
CA ASP A 174 15.70 -9.25 15.66
C ASP A 174 14.21 -8.85 15.67
N ALA A 175 13.37 -9.68 15.06
CA ALA A 175 11.93 -9.53 15.08
C ALA A 175 11.30 -9.88 16.44
N THR A 176 12.10 -10.21 17.46
CA THR A 176 11.60 -10.60 18.79
C THR A 176 11.43 -9.42 19.74
N THR A 177 12.02 -8.26 19.43
CA THR A 177 11.77 -7.02 20.16
C THR A 177 10.42 -6.42 19.77
N ALA A 178 9.71 -5.84 20.74
CA ALA A 178 8.42 -5.21 20.51
C ALA A 178 8.46 -4.09 19.44
N ALA A 179 9.59 -3.40 19.30
CA ALA A 179 9.79 -2.38 18.27
C ALA A 179 9.88 -2.94 16.85
N ASN A 180 10.27 -4.21 16.67
CA ASN A 180 10.46 -4.81 15.34
C ASN A 180 9.32 -5.75 14.94
N ALA A 181 8.23 -5.77 15.72
CA ALA A 181 7.18 -6.77 15.58
C ALA A 181 6.35 -6.62 14.30
N ASP A 182 6.23 -5.40 13.77
CA ASP A 182 5.48 -5.09 12.55
C ASP A 182 6.37 -4.80 11.33
N ASN A 183 7.70 -4.78 11.52
CA ASN A 183 8.70 -4.57 10.48
C ASN A 183 8.59 -5.60 9.36
N ILE A 184 8.82 -5.12 8.13
CA ILE A 184 8.73 -5.93 6.92
C ILE A 184 10.11 -5.98 6.29
N TYR A 185 10.71 -7.15 6.28
CA TYR A 185 12.07 -7.38 5.79
C TYR A 185 12.06 -7.90 4.36
N ALA A 186 13.05 -7.50 3.56
CA ALA A 186 13.18 -7.95 2.16
C ALA A 186 13.52 -9.45 2.01
N ASN A 187 14.17 -10.05 3.02
CA ASN A 187 14.74 -11.39 2.96
C ASN A 187 14.04 -12.42 3.88
N GLN A 188 12.79 -12.18 4.29
CA GLN A 188 11.99 -13.12 5.09
C GLN A 188 10.98 -13.93 4.27
#